data_AF-A0A2T5GML3-F1
#
_entry.id   AF-A0A2T5GML3-F1
#
_cell.length_a   1.000
_cell.length_b   1.000
_cell.length_c   1.000
_cell.angle_alpha   90.00
_cell.angle_beta   90.00
_cell.angle_gamma   90.00
#
_symmetry.space_group_name_H-M   'P 1'
#
loop_
_entity.id
_entity.type
_entity.pdbx_description
1 polymer ?
#
loop_
_entity_poly.entity_id
_entity_poly.type
_entity_poly.pdbx_seq_one_letter_code
_entity_poly.pdbx_strand_id
1 'polypeptide(L)'
;MDLTIDGATIPDEAAFHALIREASGVDWYGGSLDALFDLLVAVVAPPIRLHIVNAAAARATIGARFDRIVTVIMDAVAERGTAAVALHLES
;
A
#
# COMPACT_ATOMS: atom_id res chain seq x y z
N MET A 1 0.18 11.71 -1.26
CA MET A 1 -0.94 10.75 -1.25
C MET A 1 -1.32 10.48 0.20
N ASP A 2 -2.61 10.43 0.53
CA ASP A 2 -3.10 10.09 1.86
C ASP A 2 -4.27 9.11 1.71
N LEU A 3 -4.07 7.86 2.11
CA LEU A 3 -4.99 6.77 1.84
C LEU A 3 -5.22 5.95 3.10
N THR A 4 -6.50 5.80 3.47
CA THR A 4 -6.96 4.83 4.45
C THR A 4 -7.65 3.67 3.74
N ILE A 5 -7.26 2.45 4.11
CA ILE A 5 -7.75 1.18 3.57
C ILE A 5 -8.43 0.42 4.70
N ASP A 6 -9.71 0.06 4.51
CA ASP A 6 -10.40 -0.86 5.41
C ASP A 6 -10.20 -2.32 4.98
N GLY A 7 -9.34 -3.02 5.71
CA GLY A 7 -9.02 -4.42 5.48
C GLY A 7 -10.20 -5.38 5.60
N ALA A 8 -11.30 -5.00 6.25
CA ALA A 8 -12.53 -5.79 6.30
C ALA A 8 -13.30 -5.77 4.96
N THR A 9 -13.02 -4.80 4.09
CA THR A 9 -13.74 -4.59 2.83
C THR A 9 -12.95 -5.01 1.59
N ILE A 10 -11.63 -5.26 1.73
CA ILE A 10 -10.80 -5.66 0.60
C ILE A 10 -10.90 -7.17 0.34
N PRO A 11 -11.38 -7.58 -0.86
CA PRO A 11 -11.56 -8.99 -1.19
C PRO A 11 -10.27 -9.68 -1.66
N ASP A 12 -9.30 -8.96 -2.22
CA ASP A 12 -8.09 -9.53 -2.80
C ASP A 12 -6.96 -8.48 -3.01
N GLU A 13 -5.79 -8.95 -3.47
CA GLU A 13 -4.62 -8.13 -3.82
C GLU A 13 -4.93 -7.14 -4.97
N ALA A 14 -5.78 -7.51 -5.92
CA ALA A 14 -6.11 -6.65 -7.05
C ALA A 14 -6.92 -5.42 -6.61
N ALA A 15 -7.89 -5.60 -5.71
CA ALA A 15 -8.65 -4.51 -5.10
C ALA A 15 -7.75 -3.60 -4.25
N PHE A 16 -6.77 -4.15 -3.53
CA PHE A 16 -5.76 -3.35 -2.83
C PHE A 16 -4.99 -2.44 -3.80
N HIS A 17 -4.48 -2.99 -4.90
CA HIS A 17 -3.76 -2.23 -5.91
C HIS A 17 -4.66 -1.21 -6.63
N ALA A 18 -5.95 -1.49 -6.81
CA ALA A 18 -6.90 -0.54 -7.38
C ALA A 18 -7.05 0.71 -6.51
N LEU A 19 -7.14 0.57 -5.18
CA LEU A 19 -7.20 1.71 -4.26
C LEU A 19 -5.91 2.55 -4.30
N ILE A 20 -4.75 1.88 -4.38
CA ILE A 20 -3.47 2.57 -4.55
C ILE A 20 -3.43 3.35 -5.87
N ARG A 21 -3.90 2.76 -6.96
CA ARG A 21 -4.00 3.45 -8.27
C ARG A 21 -4.84 4.71 -8.16
N GLU A 22 -6.05 4.59 -7.62
CA GLU A 22 -6.99 5.69 -7.47
C GLU A 22 -6.40 6.80 -6.61
N ALA A 23 -5.85 6.47 -5.44
CA ALA A 23 -5.29 7.44 -4.50
C ALA A 23 -4.00 8.12 -5.00
N SER A 24 -3.21 7.41 -5.81
CA SER A 24 -1.97 7.95 -6.38
C SER A 24 -2.22 8.89 -7.56
N GLY A 25 -3.36 8.74 -8.26
CA GLY A 25 -3.65 9.44 -9.51
C GLY A 25 -2.77 8.99 -10.69
N VAL A 26 -2.09 7.84 -10.57
CA VAL A 26 -1.17 7.33 -11.59
C VAL A 26 -1.87 6.25 -12.42
N ASP A 27 -2.44 6.67 -13.55
CA ASP A 27 -3.26 5.78 -14.40
C ASP A 27 -2.53 4.58 -14.99
N TRP A 28 -1.21 4.66 -15.18
CA TRP A 28 -0.41 3.58 -15.74
C TRP A 28 0.16 2.63 -14.67
N TYR A 29 -0.22 2.78 -13.41
CA TYR A 29 0.21 1.90 -12.33
C TYR A 29 -0.26 0.44 -12.56
N GLY A 30 0.69 -0.49 -12.63
CA GLY A 30 0.47 -1.86 -13.09
C GLY A 30 -0.07 -2.86 -12.06
N GLY A 31 -0.22 -2.47 -10.79
CA GLY A 31 -0.81 -3.33 -9.76
C GLY A 31 0.00 -4.60 -9.41
N SER A 32 1.33 -4.48 -9.40
CA SER A 32 2.25 -5.51 -8.93
C SER A 32 3.06 -5.01 -7.73
N LEU A 33 3.78 -5.92 -7.06
CA LEU A 33 4.68 -5.59 -5.97
C LEU A 33 5.84 -4.69 -6.42
N ASP A 34 6.47 -5.01 -7.55
CA ASP A 34 7.55 -4.17 -8.10
C ASP A 34 7.03 -2.78 -8.48
N ALA A 35 5.86 -2.72 -9.13
CA ALA A 35 5.24 -1.45 -9.46
C ALA A 35 4.87 -0.67 -8.19
N LEU A 36 4.44 -1.32 -7.11
CA LEU A 36 4.11 -0.66 -5.85
C LEU A 36 5.35 0.00 -5.26
N PHE A 37 6.48 -0.71 -5.24
CA PHE A 37 7.75 -0.15 -4.79
C PHE A 37 8.15 1.07 -5.63
N ASP A 38 8.18 0.93 -6.95
CA ASP A 38 8.54 2.02 -7.88
C ASP A 38 7.63 3.24 -7.71
N LEU A 39 6.31 3.00 -7.58
CA LEU A 39 5.31 4.04 -7.38
C LEU A 39 5.62 4.84 -6.10
N LEU A 40 5.86 4.15 -4.99
CA LEU A 40 6.11 4.76 -3.69
C LEU A 40 7.50 5.42 -3.62
N VAL A 41 8.49 4.89 -4.35
CA VAL A 41 9.87 5.38 -4.27
C VAL A 41 10.15 6.53 -5.22
N ALA A 42 9.67 6.44 -6.47
CA ALA A 42 10.13 7.28 -7.56
C ALA A 42 9.03 8.14 -8.22
N VAL A 43 7.76 7.80 -8.03
CA VAL A 43 6.67 8.42 -8.81
C VAL A 43 5.83 9.37 -7.97
N VAL A 44 5.30 8.90 -6.84
CA VAL A 44 4.38 9.70 -6.03
C VAL A 44 5.18 10.68 -5.17
N ALA A 45 4.82 11.96 -5.27
CA ALA A 45 5.41 13.01 -4.46
C ALA A 45 5.10 12.81 -2.96
N PRO A 46 6.07 13.03 -2.07
CA PRO A 46 5.85 12.95 -0.63
C PRO A 46 5.03 14.16 -0.14
N PRO A 47 4.33 14.06 1.01
CA PRO A 47 4.26 12.88 1.87
C PRO A 47 3.29 11.82 1.33
N ILE A 48 3.62 10.55 1.58
CA ILE A 48 2.77 9.39 1.35
C ILE A 48 2.38 8.81 2.71
N ARG A 49 1.08 8.82 3.02
CA ARG A 49 0.53 8.23 4.24
C ARG A 49 -0.40 7.09 3.85
N LEU A 50 -0.07 5.88 4.31
CA LEU A 50 -0.87 4.69 4.14
C LEU A 50 -1.34 4.23 5.52
N HIS A 51 -2.65 4.15 5.70
CA HIS A 51 -3.26 3.64 6.91
C HIS A 51 -4.12 2.42 6.58
N ILE A 52 -3.80 1.26 7.11
CA ILE A 52 -4.60 0.04 6.93
C ILE A 52 -5.27 -0.27 8.27
N VAL A 53 -6.59 -0.06 8.33
CA VAL A 53 -7.44 -0.48 9.45
C VAL A 53 -7.93 -1.90 9.22
N ASN A 54 -8.29 -2.62 10.29
CA ASN A 54 -8.69 -4.03 10.22
C ASN A 54 -7.65 -4.89 9.45
N ALA A 55 -6.35 -4.63 9.67
CA ALA A 55 -5.26 -5.28 8.94
C ALA A 55 -5.26 -6.81 9.12
N ALA A 56 -5.71 -7.30 10.29
CA ALA A 56 -5.90 -8.73 10.53
C ALA A 56 -6.96 -9.34 9.59
N ALA A 57 -8.03 -8.61 9.26
CA ALA A 57 -9.05 -9.05 8.31
C ALA A 57 -8.49 -9.11 6.88
N ALA A 58 -7.76 -8.08 6.44
CA ALA A 58 -7.08 -8.11 5.14
C ALA A 58 -6.12 -9.29 5.03
N ARG A 59 -5.33 -9.56 6.09
CA ARG A 59 -4.42 -10.70 6.14
C ARG A 59 -5.15 -12.04 6.06
N ALA A 60 -6.29 -12.18 6.73
CA ALA A 60 -7.09 -13.41 6.68
C ALA A 60 -7.67 -13.65 5.27
N THR A 61 -8.08 -12.59 4.57
CA THR A 61 -8.71 -12.67 3.24
C THR A 61 -7.67 -12.85 2.12
N ILE A 62 -6.63 -12.01 2.08
CA ILE A 62 -5.63 -11.98 1.02
C ILE A 62 -4.51 -13.01 1.26
N GLY A 63 -4.30 -13.40 2.52
CA GLY A 63 -3.31 -14.40 2.93
C GLY A 63 -1.87 -13.90 2.81
N ALA A 64 -0.94 -14.81 2.48
CA ALA A 64 0.50 -14.53 2.41
C ALA A 64 0.88 -13.40 1.42
N ARG A 65 -0.03 -13.04 0.50
CA ARG A 65 0.17 -11.89 -0.38
C ARG A 65 0.08 -10.56 0.35
N PHE A 66 -0.78 -10.42 1.34
CA PHE A 66 -0.85 -9.22 2.17
C PHE A 66 0.46 -8.95 2.89
N ASP A 67 1.09 -10.00 3.44
CA ASP A 67 2.39 -9.88 4.08
C ASP A 67 3.46 -9.35 3.13
N ARG A 68 3.45 -9.79 1.87
CA ARG A 68 4.39 -9.29 0.84
C ARG A 68 4.12 -7.84 0.48
N ILE A 69 2.85 -7.43 0.38
CA ILE A 69 2.48 -6.02 0.16
C ILE A 69 3.02 -5.15 1.29
N VAL A 70 2.80 -5.57 2.54
CA VAL A 70 3.30 -4.85 3.72
C VAL A 70 4.83 -4.76 3.69
N THR A 71 5.53 -5.86 3.40
CA THR A 71 6.99 -5.84 3.26
C THR A 71 7.45 -4.83 2.22
N VAL A 72 6.85 -4.80 1.03
CA VAL A 72 7.22 -3.84 -0.03
C VAL A 72 6.99 -2.39 0.40
N ILE A 73 5.89 -2.10 1.11
CA ILE A 73 5.66 -0.76 1.64
C ILE A 73 6.73 -0.41 2.69
N MET A 74 7.09 -1.35 3.57
CA MET A 74 8.15 -1.15 4.56
C MET A 74 9.53 -0.95 3.92
N ASP A 75 9.83 -1.64 2.83
CA ASP A 75 11.05 -1.43 2.05
C ASP A 75 11.07 0.00 1.44
N ALA A 76 9.94 0.47 0.92
CA ALA A 76 9.82 1.85 0.43
C ALA A 76 9.96 2.90 1.55
N VAL A 77 9.47 2.60 2.76
CA VAL A 77 9.69 3.41 3.96
C VAL A 77 11.17 3.45 4.32
N ALA A 78 11.88 2.33 4.24
CA ALA A 78 13.31 2.26 4.52
C ALA A 78 14.13 3.07 3.49
N GLU A 79 13.76 3.01 2.21
CA GLU A 79 14.45 3.73 1.13
C GLU A 79 14.26 5.25 1.21
N ARG A 80 13.04 5.73 1.48
CA ARG A 80 12.72 7.17 1.46
C ARG A 80 12.72 7.85 2.83
N GLY A 81 12.69 7.07 3.90
CA GLY A 81 12.51 7.53 5.26
C GLY A 81 11.05 7.79 5.63
N THR A 82 10.77 7.69 6.93
CA THR A 82 9.42 7.77 7.52
C THR A 82 8.72 9.12 7.34
N ALA A 83 9.48 10.19 7.07
CA ALA A 83 8.91 11.51 6.77
C ALA A 83 8.31 11.58 5.35
N ALA A 84 8.81 10.75 4.42
CA ALA A 84 8.39 10.73 3.03
C ALA A 84 7.32 9.67 2.76
N VAL A 85 7.48 8.47 3.34
CA VAL A 85 6.51 7.36 3.28
C VAL A 85 6.26 6.87 4.69
N ALA A 86 5.00 6.77 5.08
CA ALA A 86 4.60 6.24 6.37
C ALA A 86 3.50 5.19 6.21
N LEU A 87 3.66 4.07 6.89
CA LEU A 87 2.67 3.01 7.00
C LEU A 87 2.19 2.92 8.46
N HIS A 88 0.87 2.91 8.66
CA HIS A 88 0.24 2.57 9.92
C HIS A 88 -0.66 1.35 9.74
N LEU A 89 -0.54 0.38 10.64
CA LEU A 89 -1.35 -0.84 10.65
C LEU A 89 -2.14 -0.87 11.96
N GLU A 90 -3.47 -0.92 11.86
CA GLU A 90 -4.40 -1.09 12.97
C GLU A 90 -5.14 -2.43 12.79
N SER A 91 -5.23 -3.24 13.85
CA SER A 91 -5.84 -4.58 13.83
C SER A 91 -7.09 -4.65 14.69
#